data_AF-A0AAV9X8K7-F1
#
_entry.id   AF-A0AAV9X8K7-F1
#
_cell.length_a   1.000
_cell.length_b   1.000
_cell.length_c   1.000
_cell.angle_alpha   90.00
_cell.angle_beta   90.00
_cell.angle_gamma   90.00
#
_symmetry.space_group_name_H-M   'P 1'
#
loop_
_entity.id
_entity.type
_entity.pdbx_description
1 polymer ?
#
loop_
_entity_poly.entity_id
_entity_poly.type
_entity_poly.pdbx_seq_one_letter_code
_entity_poly.pdbx_strand_id
1 'polypeptide(L)'
;MRHSYGQSVCVRFDPSIHDTKDRVWDESEDIWRANNQMAWLIRKGDNMKVGSILTQGIYISVRESTLKSKGTYTFSIKLWYNGDQRPPRRKEDNVNALAAVDFDLESARILALKKTRANPADGSLWHDVTLSMRLELHSTELTFSAALGDEVVGITRTEYVQSF
;
A
#
# COMPACT_ATOMS: atom_id res chain seq x y z
N MET A 1 -7.29 -5.19 20.08
CA MET A 1 -6.11 -4.37 19.69
C MET A 1 -6.19 -2.96 20.28
N ARG A 2 -5.05 -2.36 20.70
CA ARG A 2 -5.03 -1.01 21.32
C ARG A 2 -4.90 0.15 20.32
N HIS A 3 -4.40 -0.13 19.12
CA HIS A 3 -4.27 0.82 18.02
C HIS A 3 -4.94 0.25 16.77
N SER A 4 -5.25 1.14 15.83
CA SER A 4 -5.63 0.77 14.46
C SER A 4 -4.37 0.66 13.61
N TYR A 5 -4.32 -0.30 12.67
CA TYR A 5 -3.18 -0.53 11.78
C TYR A 5 -3.66 -0.61 10.33
N GLY A 6 -2.96 0.04 9.41
CA GLY A 6 -3.44 0.20 8.05
C GLY A 6 -2.41 0.79 7.09
N GLN A 7 -2.86 1.06 5.87
CA GLN A 7 -2.03 1.58 4.80
C GLN A 7 -2.59 2.87 4.25
N SER A 8 -1.69 3.74 3.81
CA SER A 8 -2.06 4.86 2.95
C SER A 8 -2.27 4.33 1.54
N VAL A 9 -3.43 4.59 0.96
CA VAL A 9 -3.84 4.15 -0.37
C VAL A 9 -4.21 5.35 -1.22
N CYS A 10 -4.14 5.14 -2.54
CA CYS A 10 -4.56 6.10 -3.56
C CYS A 10 -5.80 5.54 -4.26
N VAL A 11 -6.94 6.24 -4.15
CA VAL A 11 -8.24 5.78 -4.66
C VAL A 11 -8.78 6.75 -5.71
N ARG A 12 -9.82 6.39 -6.46
CA ARG A 12 -10.46 7.31 -7.41
C ARG A 12 -10.97 8.56 -6.68
N PHE A 13 -10.68 9.75 -7.21
CA PHE A 13 -11.14 10.99 -6.61
C PHE A 13 -12.66 11.10 -6.74
N ASP A 14 -13.29 11.59 -5.68
CA ASP A 14 -14.73 11.81 -5.59
C ASP A 14 -14.91 13.14 -4.84
N PRO A 15 -15.34 14.21 -5.52
CA PRO A 15 -15.44 15.54 -4.91
C PRO A 15 -16.46 15.61 -3.77
N SER A 16 -17.35 14.62 -3.63
CA SER A 16 -18.34 14.57 -2.54
C SER A 16 -17.79 13.96 -1.24
N ILE A 17 -16.67 13.23 -1.32
CA ILE A 17 -16.09 12.48 -0.20
C ILE A 17 -14.67 12.96 0.12
N HIS A 18 -13.90 13.30 -0.91
CA HIS A 18 -12.48 13.58 -0.82
C HIS A 18 -12.18 15.07 -0.77
N ASP A 19 -11.18 15.44 0.02
CA ASP A 19 -10.67 16.80 0.07
C ASP A 19 -9.89 17.11 -1.22
N THR A 20 -10.16 18.26 -1.82
CA THR A 20 -9.47 18.74 -3.03
C THR A 20 -7.96 18.80 -2.89
N LYS A 21 -7.42 18.96 -1.67
CA LYS A 21 -5.96 18.96 -1.43
C LYS A 21 -5.30 17.60 -1.65
N ASP A 22 -6.08 16.53 -1.53
CA ASP A 22 -5.59 15.16 -1.75
C ASP A 22 -5.73 14.75 -3.22
N ARG A 23 -6.30 15.61 -4.06
CA ARG A 23 -6.50 15.35 -5.48
C ARG A 23 -5.16 15.35 -6.20
N VAL A 24 -4.81 14.21 -6.78
CA VAL A 24 -3.60 14.01 -7.58
C VAL A 24 -3.98 13.48 -8.96
N TRP A 25 -3.26 13.89 -9.98
CA TRP A 25 -3.43 13.35 -11.33
C TRP A 25 -2.67 12.03 -11.42
N ASP A 26 -3.35 10.97 -11.83
CA ASP A 26 -2.72 9.69 -12.14
C ASP A 26 -2.45 9.62 -13.64
N GLU A 27 -1.20 9.91 -14.02
CA GLU A 27 -0.75 9.83 -15.41
C GLU A 27 -0.90 8.44 -16.00
N SER A 28 -0.92 7.36 -15.22
CA SER A 28 -1.03 6.02 -15.80
C SER A 28 -2.44 5.69 -16.28
N GLU A 29 -3.44 6.35 -15.72
CA GLU A 29 -4.88 6.10 -15.98
C GLU A 29 -5.60 7.29 -16.60
N ASP A 30 -4.97 8.46 -16.67
CA ASP A 30 -5.57 9.71 -17.14
C ASP A 30 -6.80 10.10 -16.30
N ILE A 31 -6.74 9.88 -14.98
CA ILE A 31 -7.82 10.20 -14.04
C ILE A 31 -7.34 10.92 -12.79
N TRP A 32 -8.24 11.65 -12.15
CA TRP A 32 -8.02 12.19 -10.81
C TRP A 32 -8.17 11.10 -9.75
N ARG A 33 -7.17 11.00 -8.87
CA ARG A 33 -7.17 10.17 -7.67
C ARG A 33 -7.10 11.01 -6.40
N ALA A 34 -7.50 10.43 -5.28
CA ALA A 34 -7.29 10.96 -3.94
C ALA A 34 -6.14 10.19 -3.27
N ASN A 35 -5.03 10.86 -2.98
CA ASN A 35 -3.93 10.30 -2.19
C ASN A 35 -4.21 10.46 -0.68
N ASN A 36 -3.32 9.95 0.19
CA ASN A 36 -3.43 10.07 1.64
C ASN A 36 -4.72 9.49 2.24
N GLN A 37 -5.37 8.54 1.58
CA GLN A 37 -6.54 7.86 2.15
C GLN A 37 -6.07 6.68 2.98
N MET A 38 -6.72 6.37 4.10
CA MET A 38 -6.33 5.28 4.99
C MET A 38 -7.24 4.07 4.82
N ALA A 39 -6.63 2.94 4.45
CA ALA A 39 -7.23 1.61 4.50
C ALA A 39 -6.80 0.91 5.80
N TRP A 40 -7.65 0.96 6.83
CA TRP A 40 -7.43 0.30 8.10
C TRP A 40 -7.77 -1.18 8.03
N LEU A 41 -6.76 -2.03 8.17
CA LEU A 41 -6.89 -3.49 8.23
C LEU A 41 -7.35 -3.96 9.60
N ILE A 42 -6.82 -3.31 10.65
CA ILE A 42 -7.19 -3.53 12.04
C ILE A 42 -7.70 -2.21 12.58
N ARG A 43 -8.84 -2.23 13.26
CA ARG A 43 -9.34 -1.09 14.04
C ARG A 43 -9.11 -1.33 15.53
N LYS A 44 -8.88 -0.24 16.26
CA LYS A 44 -8.82 -0.28 17.73
C LYS A 44 -10.10 -0.89 18.28
N GLY A 45 -9.94 -1.81 19.23
CA GLY A 45 -11.06 -2.57 19.81
C GLY A 45 -11.42 -3.85 19.05
N ASP A 46 -10.89 -4.08 17.85
CA ASP A 46 -11.13 -5.33 17.13
C ASP A 46 -10.60 -6.53 17.93
N ASN A 47 -11.43 -7.57 17.99
CA ASN A 47 -11.10 -8.84 18.61
C ASN A 47 -10.53 -9.79 17.56
N MET A 48 -9.22 -9.72 17.37
CA MET A 48 -8.49 -10.53 16.39
C MET A 48 -7.81 -11.72 17.07
N LYS A 49 -7.82 -12.88 16.41
CA LYS A 49 -7.13 -14.08 16.90
C LYS A 49 -5.65 -14.05 16.48
N VAL A 50 -4.77 -14.51 17.35
CA VAL A 50 -3.37 -14.80 16.98
C VAL A 50 -3.37 -15.79 15.81
N GLY A 51 -2.49 -15.56 14.84
CA GLY A 51 -2.41 -16.30 13.57
C GLY A 51 -3.38 -15.81 12.49
N SER A 52 -4.18 -14.77 12.76
CA SER A 52 -5.00 -14.16 11.70
C SER A 52 -4.11 -13.47 10.68
N ILE A 53 -4.42 -13.64 9.39
CA ILE A 53 -3.77 -12.94 8.29
C ILE A 53 -4.81 -12.05 7.63
N LEU A 54 -4.55 -10.74 7.63
CA LEU A 54 -5.36 -9.73 6.97
C LEU A 54 -4.69 -9.33 5.67
N THR A 55 -5.46 -9.27 4.58
CA THR A 55 -4.91 -8.98 3.25
C THR A 55 -5.54 -7.72 2.66
N GLN A 56 -4.71 -6.85 2.09
CA GLN A 56 -5.13 -5.70 1.28
C GLN A 56 -4.47 -5.80 -0.09
N GLY A 57 -5.29 -5.79 -1.15
CA GLY A 57 -4.78 -5.64 -2.50
C GLY A 57 -4.37 -4.18 -2.75
N ILE A 58 -3.17 -3.99 -3.28
CA ILE A 58 -2.73 -2.71 -3.82
C ILE A 58 -2.23 -2.92 -5.24
N TYR A 59 -2.24 -1.87 -6.04
CA TYR A 59 -1.52 -1.89 -7.29
C TYR A 59 -0.70 -0.62 -7.45
N ILE A 60 0.42 -0.75 -8.13
CA ILE A 60 1.39 0.31 -8.38
C ILE A 60 1.67 0.27 -9.88
N SER A 61 1.43 1.38 -10.56
CA SER A 61 1.69 1.51 -11.99
C SER A 61 3.10 2.03 -12.21
N VAL A 62 3.89 1.28 -12.98
CA VAL A 62 5.29 1.60 -13.27
C VAL A 62 5.42 1.91 -14.76
N ARG A 63 5.92 3.11 -15.08
CA ARG A 63 6.13 3.53 -16.47
C ARG A 63 7.29 2.74 -17.07
N GLU A 64 7.07 2.13 -18.23
CA GLU A 64 8.06 1.27 -18.90
C GLU A 64 9.39 1.99 -19.13
N SER A 65 9.35 3.28 -19.51
CA SER A 65 10.55 4.09 -19.75
C SER A 65 11.44 4.30 -18.51
N THR A 66 10.92 4.01 -17.31
CA THR A 66 11.71 4.07 -16.05
C THR A 66 12.40 2.75 -15.74
N LEU A 67 12.04 1.67 -16.44
CA LEU A 67 12.62 0.34 -16.26
C LEU A 67 13.89 0.21 -17.11
N LYS A 68 14.97 -0.24 -16.48
CA LYS A 68 16.22 -0.55 -17.19
C LYS A 68 16.21 -2.02 -17.56
N SER A 69 16.62 -2.37 -18.78
CA SER A 69 16.62 -3.76 -19.27
C SER A 69 17.40 -4.76 -18.38
N LYS A 70 18.33 -4.28 -17.56
CA LYS A 70 19.08 -5.07 -16.56
C LYS A 70 19.14 -4.40 -15.17
N GLY A 71 18.04 -3.80 -14.72
CA GLY A 71 17.98 -3.13 -13.40
C GLY A 71 16.92 -3.72 -12.47
N THR A 72 16.95 -3.29 -11.21
CA THR A 72 15.84 -3.48 -10.26
C THR A 72 15.02 -2.20 -10.14
N TYR A 73 13.77 -2.35 -9.72
CA TYR A 73 12.90 -1.26 -9.29
C TYR A 73 12.53 -1.50 -7.83
N THR A 74 12.80 -0.50 -6.99
CA THR A 74 12.56 -0.57 -5.54
C THR A 74 11.16 -0.09 -5.21
N PHE A 75 10.45 -0.89 -4.41
CA PHE A 75 9.17 -0.55 -3.82
C PHE A 75 9.34 -0.32 -2.32
N SER A 76 8.60 0.64 -1.78
CA SER A 76 8.53 0.92 -0.34
C SER A 76 7.08 1.11 0.08
N ILE A 77 6.57 0.20 0.92
CA ILE A 77 5.17 0.24 1.37
C ILE A 77 5.13 0.34 2.88
N LYS A 78 4.45 1.37 3.38
CA LYS A 78 4.42 1.70 4.80
C LYS A 78 3.17 1.16 5.49
N LEU A 79 3.39 0.58 6.66
CA LEU A 79 2.35 0.30 7.65
C LEU A 79 2.24 1.50 8.58
N TRP A 80 1.01 1.96 8.80
CA TRP A 80 0.68 3.10 9.65
C TRP A 80 -0.15 2.64 10.84
N TYR A 81 -0.10 3.42 11.92
CA TYR A 81 -0.94 3.22 13.08
C TYR A 81 -1.58 4.53 13.58
N ASN A 82 -2.69 4.39 14.30
CA ASN A 82 -3.36 5.48 14.98
C ASN A 82 -4.04 4.98 16.28
N GLY A 83 -4.02 5.80 17.33
CA GLY A 83 -4.52 5.46 18.67
C GLY A 83 -5.95 5.90 18.96
N ASP A 84 -6.59 6.62 18.05
CA ASP A 84 -7.92 7.18 18.30
C ASP A 84 -9.00 6.12 18.30
N GLN A 85 -10.09 6.40 19.01
CA GLN A 85 -11.25 5.50 19.06
C GLN A 85 -11.91 5.33 17.70
N ARG A 86 -11.82 6.36 16.85
CA ARG A 86 -12.29 6.36 15.47
C ARG A 86 -11.13 6.81 14.59
N PRO A 87 -10.35 5.88 14.01
CA PRO A 87 -9.19 6.26 13.22
C PRO A 87 -9.64 7.07 11.99
N PRO A 88 -8.88 8.09 11.58
CA PRO A 88 -9.28 8.99 10.50
C PRO A 88 -9.33 8.27 9.16
N ARG A 89 -10.19 8.72 8.25
CA ARG A 89 -10.24 8.17 6.87
C ARG A 89 -9.11 8.67 6.00
N ARG A 90 -8.51 9.81 6.36
CA ARG A 90 -7.31 10.38 5.76
C ARG A 90 -6.10 10.13 6.64
N LYS A 91 -4.93 10.17 6.03
CA LYS A 91 -3.64 10.18 6.71
C LYS A 91 -3.40 11.60 7.23
N GLU A 92 -3.89 11.87 8.42
CA GLU A 92 -3.70 13.15 9.13
C GLU A 92 -2.46 13.09 10.02
N ASP A 93 -2.14 14.20 10.69
CA ASP A 93 -0.89 14.35 11.48
C ASP A 93 -0.80 13.39 12.67
N ASN A 94 -1.94 12.86 13.14
CA ASN A 94 -2.04 11.84 14.19
C ASN A 94 -1.88 10.40 13.67
N VAL A 95 -1.59 10.21 12.37
CA VAL A 95 -1.32 8.90 11.76
C VAL A 95 0.18 8.72 11.61
N ASN A 96 0.73 7.76 12.34
CA ASN A 96 2.17 7.57 12.48
C ASN A 96 2.67 6.35 11.69
N ALA A 97 3.86 6.46 11.10
CA ALA A 97 4.48 5.31 10.45
C ALA A 97 4.93 4.31 11.52
N LEU A 98 4.63 3.03 11.32
CA LEU A 98 5.08 1.95 12.19
C LEU A 98 6.29 1.23 11.59
N ALA A 99 6.16 0.80 10.34
CA ALA A 99 7.16 0.01 9.63
C ALA A 99 7.04 0.22 8.13
N ALA A 100 8.05 -0.21 7.38
CA ALA A 100 8.03 -0.28 5.93
C ALA A 100 8.48 -1.67 5.46
N VAL A 101 7.87 -2.14 4.37
CA VAL A 101 8.36 -3.26 3.58
C VAL A 101 9.01 -2.67 2.35
N ASP A 102 10.32 -2.79 2.30
CA ASP A 102 11.14 -2.38 1.15
C ASP A 102 11.59 -3.64 0.41
N PHE A 103 11.44 -3.65 -0.91
CA PHE A 103 11.88 -4.77 -1.74
C PHE A 103 12.13 -4.34 -3.17
N ASP A 104 12.98 -5.10 -3.84
CA ASP A 104 13.34 -4.90 -5.22
C ASP A 104 12.68 -5.96 -6.11
N LEU A 105 12.13 -5.54 -7.24
CA LEU A 105 11.80 -6.45 -8.32
C LEU A 105 12.71 -6.20 -9.51
N GLU A 106 13.13 -7.29 -10.16
CA GLU A 106 13.82 -7.17 -11.44
C GLU A 106 12.92 -6.46 -12.46
N SER A 107 13.48 -5.52 -13.21
CA SER A 107 12.75 -4.80 -14.25
C SER A 107 12.20 -5.76 -15.31
N ALA A 108 12.96 -6.81 -15.66
CA ALA A 108 12.50 -7.85 -16.57
C ALA A 108 11.25 -8.59 -16.06
N ARG A 109 11.15 -8.79 -14.74
CA ARG A 109 9.97 -9.39 -14.10
C ARG A 109 8.76 -8.47 -14.18
N ILE A 110 8.95 -7.16 -14.00
CA ILE A 110 7.88 -6.17 -14.16
C ILE A 110 7.41 -6.10 -15.62
N LEU A 111 8.35 -6.07 -16.58
CA LEU A 111 8.06 -6.07 -18.02
C LEU A 111 7.31 -7.33 -18.49
N ALA A 112 7.50 -8.45 -17.81
CA ALA A 112 6.82 -9.71 -18.10
C ALA A 112 5.40 -9.81 -17.51
N LEU A 113 4.94 -8.81 -16.75
CA LEU A 113 3.58 -8.79 -16.21
C LEU A 113 2.57 -8.63 -17.36
N LYS A 114 1.48 -9.40 -17.30
CA LYS A 114 0.46 -9.40 -18.37
C LYS A 114 -0.39 -8.13 -18.41
N LYS A 115 -0.39 -7.33 -17.34
CA LYS A 115 -1.21 -6.11 -17.23
C LYS A 115 -0.37 -4.91 -17.64
N THR A 116 -0.27 -4.73 -18.96
CA THR A 116 0.32 -3.54 -19.58
C THR A 116 -0.80 -2.65 -20.13
N ARG A 117 -0.59 -1.34 -20.04
CA ARG A 117 -1.56 -0.31 -20.45
C ARG A 117 -0.83 0.74 -21.26
N ALA A 118 -1.42 1.20 -22.36
CA ALA A 118 -0.99 2.44 -22.99
C ALA A 118 -1.81 3.59 -22.39
N ASN A 119 -1.14 4.65 -21.97
CA ASN A 119 -1.82 5.88 -21.61
C ASN A 119 -2.54 6.44 -22.86
N PRO A 120 -3.84 6.81 -22.76
CA PRO A 120 -4.62 7.26 -23.91
C PRO A 120 -4.22 8.64 -24.46
N ALA A 121 -3.62 9.51 -23.64
CA ALA A 121 -3.21 10.85 -24.00
C ALA A 121 -1.86 10.90 -24.72
N ASP A 122 -0.86 10.10 -24.30
CA ASP A 122 0.51 10.17 -24.85
C ASP A 122 1.04 8.83 -25.42
N GLY A 123 0.29 7.75 -25.30
CA GLY A 123 0.67 6.42 -25.78
C GLY A 123 1.77 5.74 -24.96
N SER A 124 2.21 6.33 -23.83
CA SER A 124 3.25 5.75 -22.99
C SER A 124 2.81 4.44 -22.35
N LEU A 125 3.72 3.47 -22.26
CA LEU A 125 3.44 2.15 -21.71
C LEU A 125 3.65 2.11 -20.20
N TRP A 126 2.70 1.51 -19.50
CA TRP A 126 2.67 1.34 -18.06
C TRP A 126 2.41 -0.13 -17.71
N HIS A 127 3.07 -0.62 -16.67
CA HIS A 127 2.92 -1.97 -16.14
C HIS A 127 2.32 -1.91 -14.74
N ASP A 128 1.19 -2.60 -14.53
CA ASP A 128 0.51 -2.61 -13.24
C ASP A 128 1.02 -3.77 -12.38
N VAL A 129 1.79 -3.42 -11.34
CA VAL A 129 2.26 -4.36 -10.32
C VAL A 129 1.17 -4.49 -9.27
N THR A 130 0.44 -5.61 -9.28
CA THR A 130 -0.57 -5.92 -8.25
C THR A 130 0.05 -6.72 -7.11
N LEU A 131 0.00 -6.19 -5.89
CA LEU A 131 0.54 -6.82 -4.70
C LEU A 131 -0.57 -7.16 -3.71
N SER A 132 -0.41 -8.28 -3.04
CA SER A 132 -1.18 -8.62 -1.85
C SER A 132 -0.37 -8.25 -0.62
N MET A 133 -0.78 -7.20 0.07
CA MET A 133 -0.18 -6.84 1.35
C MET A 133 -0.82 -7.64 2.46
N ARG A 134 0.00 -8.33 3.25
CA ARG A 134 -0.45 -9.23 4.31
C ARG A 134 0.03 -8.71 5.66
N LEU A 135 -0.89 -8.65 6.61
CA LEU A 135 -0.62 -8.33 8.01
C LEU A 135 -1.00 -9.54 8.85
N GLU A 136 0.00 -10.25 9.35
CA GLU A 136 -0.15 -11.42 10.21
C GLU A 136 0.07 -11.04 11.67
N LEU A 137 -0.83 -11.52 12.53
CA LEU A 137 -0.86 -11.17 13.95
C LEU A 137 -0.23 -12.28 14.78
N HIS A 138 0.88 -11.96 15.45
CA HIS A 138 1.46 -12.82 16.46
C HIS A 138 1.09 -12.31 17.87
N SER A 139 1.56 -13.01 18.92
CA SER A 139 1.27 -12.65 20.31
C SER A 139 1.85 -11.28 20.70
N THR A 140 3.05 -10.95 20.23
CA THR A 140 3.78 -9.72 20.58
C THR A 140 4.24 -8.90 19.38
N GLU A 141 4.16 -9.46 18.18
CA GLU A 141 4.61 -8.81 16.95
C GLU A 141 3.56 -8.87 15.83
N LEU A 142 3.77 -8.02 14.84
CA LEU A 142 3.10 -7.99 13.56
C LEU A 142 4.11 -8.37 12.48
N THR A 143 3.75 -9.33 11.63
CA THR A 143 4.47 -9.57 10.38
C THR A 143 3.76 -8.85 9.26
N PHE A 144 4.45 -7.91 8.61
CA PHE A 144 3.93 -7.17 7.48
C PHE A 144 4.71 -7.56 6.22
N SER A 145 4.01 -8.05 5.18
CA SER A 145 4.65 -8.55 3.96
C SER A 145 3.93 -8.12 2.70
N ALA A 146 4.68 -8.04 1.61
CA ALA A 146 4.20 -7.83 0.26
C ALA A 146 4.34 -9.14 -0.53
N ALA A 147 3.29 -9.55 -1.23
CA ALA A 147 3.33 -10.72 -2.11
C ALA A 147 2.92 -10.36 -3.54
N LEU A 148 3.67 -10.83 -4.53
CA LEU A 148 3.34 -10.76 -5.95
C LEU A 148 2.81 -12.12 -6.40
N GLY A 149 1.49 -12.25 -6.49
CA GLY A 149 0.84 -13.56 -6.57
C GLY A 149 0.99 -14.32 -5.25
N ASP A 150 1.53 -15.54 -5.31
CA ASP A 150 1.75 -16.39 -4.14
C ASP A 150 3.13 -16.17 -3.48
N GLU A 151 4.06 -15.52 -4.18
CA GLU A 151 5.43 -15.29 -3.73
C GLU A 151 5.52 -14.05 -2.83
N VAL A 152 6.09 -14.20 -1.63
CA VAL A 152 6.45 -13.07 -0.77
C VAL A 152 7.70 -12.41 -1.31
N VAL A 153 7.58 -11.16 -1.73
CA VAL A 153 8.67 -10.37 -2.33
C VAL A 153 9.32 -9.41 -1.33
N GLY A 154 8.64 -9.12 -0.22
CA GLY A 154 9.18 -8.32 0.86
C GLY A 154 8.50 -8.63 2.18
N ILE A 155 9.22 -8.51 3.28
CA ILE A 155 8.72 -8.79 4.62
C ILE A 155 9.43 -7.90 5.65
N THR A 156 8.70 -7.47 6.65
CA THR A 156 9.22 -6.80 7.84
C THR A 156 8.45 -7.27 9.07
N ARG A 157 9.10 -7.23 10.23
CA ARG A 157 8.48 -7.54 11.52
C ARG A 157 8.59 -6.33 12.43
N THR A 158 7.55 -6.08 13.20
CA THR A 158 7.49 -4.95 14.11
C THR A 158 6.65 -5.30 15.33
N GLU A 159 7.01 -4.76 16.48
CA GLU A 159 6.22 -4.94 17.69
C GLU A 159 4.91 -4.14 17.63
N TYR A 160 3.90 -4.58 18.39
CA TYR A 160 2.75 -3.72 18.60
C TYR A 160 3.17 -2.45 19.35
N VAL A 161 2.68 -1.30 18.89
CA VAL A 161 2.81 -0.04 19.63
C VAL A 161 2.24 -0.21 21.04
N GLN A 162 3.13 -0.12 22.04
CA GLN A 162 2.76 -0.07 23.44
C GLN A 162 2.28 1.35 23.78
N SER A 163 1.21 1.43 24.56
CA SER A 163 0.76 2.69 25.15
C SER A 163 1.55 2.92 26.44
N PHE A 164 2.33 4.00 26.49
CA PHE A 164 2.86 4.54 27.75
C PHE A 164 1.75 5.20 28.56
#